data_AF-A0A3S4IAA2-F1
#
_entry.id   AF-A0A3S4IAA2-F1
#
_cell.length_a   1.000
_cell.length_b   1.000
_cell.length_c   1.000
_cell.angle_alpha   90.00
_cell.angle_beta   90.00
_cell.angle_gamma   90.00
#
_symmetry.space_group_name_H-M   'P 1'
#
loop_
_entity.id
_entity.type
_entity.pdbx_description
1 polymer ?
#
loop_
_entity_poly.entity_id
_entity_poly.type
_entity_poly.pdbx_seq_one_letter_code
_entity_poly.pdbx_strand_id
1 'polypeptide(L)'
;MRSSEFLNVSVLNTHINKKTIIKENRRKYYSLRYKKGLLKNFMNRRASYFEGFYGKHLPQPFLKSTFTEIWQAEEELLKKSSSKRFREPLCLTQYLFRYWQLAHGNFNPKNPEGRGVYFNLSSSNINEAIKTLSNGTAQACFNDTEKLHDFEKVTTTLRNAFEMRLGHKSSFEI
;
A
#
# COMPACT_ATOMS: atom_id res chain seq x y z
N MET A 1 13.23 -4.78 -8.82
CA MET A 1 12.05 -5.10 -7.97
C MET A 1 12.54 -5.94 -6.80
N ARG A 2 12.02 -5.75 -5.57
CA ARG A 2 12.39 -6.67 -4.46
C ARG A 2 11.87 -8.07 -4.78
N SER A 3 12.53 -9.12 -4.29
CA SER A 3 12.19 -10.52 -4.61
C SER A 3 10.73 -10.87 -4.29
N SER A 4 10.20 -10.44 -3.15
CA SER A 4 8.78 -10.66 -2.79
C SER A 4 7.80 -9.93 -3.70
N GLU A 5 8.13 -8.71 -4.13
CA GLU A 5 7.31 -7.95 -5.09
C GLU A 5 7.23 -8.67 -6.44
N PHE A 6 8.35 -9.25 -6.88
CA PHE A 6 8.40 -10.13 -8.04
C PHE A 6 7.46 -11.32 -7.89
N LEU A 7 7.54 -12.05 -6.78
CA LEU A 7 6.65 -13.19 -6.57
C LEU A 7 5.16 -12.78 -6.58
N ASN A 8 4.78 -11.71 -5.88
CA ASN A 8 3.38 -11.25 -5.84
C ASN A 8 2.84 -10.98 -7.26
N VAL A 9 3.63 -10.29 -8.10
CA VAL A 9 3.22 -9.94 -9.47
C VAL A 9 3.24 -11.17 -10.37
N SER A 10 4.19 -12.07 -10.21
CA SER A 10 4.27 -13.33 -10.96
C SER A 10 3.06 -14.21 -10.70
N VAL A 11 2.71 -14.43 -9.42
CA VAL A 11 1.50 -15.18 -9.04
C VAL A 11 0.25 -14.50 -9.59
N LEU A 12 0.12 -13.18 -9.46
CA LEU A 12 -1.02 -12.50 -10.06
C LEU A 12 -1.16 -12.78 -11.57
N ASN A 13 -0.04 -12.70 -12.31
CA ASN A 13 -0.05 -12.88 -13.75
C ASN A 13 -0.37 -14.33 -14.19
N THR A 14 -0.28 -15.35 -13.32
CA THR A 14 -0.74 -16.70 -13.65
C THR A 14 -2.26 -16.83 -13.62
N HIS A 15 -2.96 -15.95 -12.90
CA HIS A 15 -4.41 -15.98 -12.73
C HIS A 15 -5.17 -15.04 -13.67
N ILE A 16 -4.50 -14.11 -14.34
CA ILE A 16 -5.19 -13.07 -15.11
C ILE A 16 -4.59 -12.85 -16.49
N ASN A 17 -5.47 -12.50 -17.44
CA ASN A 17 -5.04 -11.90 -18.71
C ASN A 17 -5.12 -10.37 -18.62
N LYS A 18 -3.96 -9.71 -18.56
CA LYS A 18 -3.88 -8.24 -18.44
C LYS A 18 -4.66 -7.50 -19.53
N LYS A 19 -4.61 -7.95 -20.79
CA LYS A 19 -5.29 -7.25 -21.90
C LYS A 19 -6.80 -7.30 -21.73
N THR A 20 -7.33 -8.46 -21.36
CA THR A 20 -8.77 -8.64 -21.05
C THR A 20 -9.19 -7.73 -19.89
N ILE A 21 -8.46 -7.82 -18.78
CA ILE A 21 -8.74 -7.05 -17.56
C ILE A 21 -8.72 -5.53 -17.81
N ILE A 22 -7.70 -5.02 -18.52
CA ILE A 22 -7.60 -3.58 -18.84
C ILE A 22 -8.73 -3.16 -19.79
N LYS A 23 -9.14 -4.01 -20.72
CA LYS A 23 -10.26 -3.72 -21.64
C LYS A 23 -11.57 -3.57 -20.85
N GLU A 24 -11.87 -4.49 -19.95
CA GLU A 24 -13.05 -4.47 -19.09
C GLU A 24 -13.06 -3.27 -18.13
N ASN A 25 -11.88 -2.90 -17.61
CA ASN A 25 -11.71 -1.84 -16.62
C ASN A 25 -11.10 -0.55 -17.19
N ARG A 26 -11.25 -0.30 -18.51
CA ARG A 26 -10.54 0.78 -19.24
C ARG A 26 -10.72 2.16 -18.59
N ARG A 27 -11.93 2.50 -18.16
CA ARG A 27 -12.23 3.80 -17.51
C ARG A 27 -11.49 3.97 -16.18
N LYS A 28 -11.22 2.87 -15.47
CA LYS A 28 -10.47 2.88 -14.21
C LYS A 28 -8.98 3.00 -14.48
N TYR A 29 -8.42 2.21 -15.39
CA TYR A 29 -6.99 2.24 -15.71
C TYR A 29 -6.53 3.54 -16.39
N TYR A 30 -7.40 4.20 -17.17
CA TYR A 30 -7.04 5.43 -17.89
C TYR A 30 -7.74 6.68 -17.34
N SER A 31 -8.00 6.72 -16.03
CA SER A 31 -8.62 7.88 -15.39
C SER A 31 -7.65 9.08 -15.34
N LEU A 32 -8.18 10.26 -15.68
CA LEU A 32 -7.45 11.54 -15.55
C LEU A 32 -7.06 11.88 -14.11
N ARG A 33 -7.70 11.24 -13.10
CA ARG A 33 -7.40 11.43 -11.67
C ARG A 33 -5.95 11.08 -11.32
N TYR A 34 -5.24 10.28 -12.12
CA TYR A 34 -3.85 9.89 -11.87
C TYR A 34 -2.82 10.95 -12.27
N LYS A 35 -3.22 12.03 -12.94
CA LYS A 35 -2.30 13.07 -13.44
C LYS A 35 -1.13 12.44 -14.22
N LYS A 36 0.13 12.76 -13.84
CA LYS A 36 1.35 12.21 -14.45
C LYS A 36 1.42 10.68 -14.40
N GLY A 37 0.76 10.04 -13.44
CA GLY A 37 0.68 8.58 -13.35
C GLY A 37 -0.04 7.94 -14.54
N LEU A 38 -0.92 8.67 -15.23
CA LEU A 38 -1.63 8.19 -16.41
C LEU A 38 -0.67 7.87 -17.57
N LEU A 39 0.40 8.64 -17.73
CA LEU A 39 1.41 8.39 -18.77
C LEU A 39 2.05 7.00 -18.59
N LYS A 40 2.31 6.60 -17.35
CA LYS A 40 2.84 5.26 -17.04
C LYS A 40 1.89 4.15 -17.48
N ASN A 41 0.58 4.34 -17.28
CA ASN A 41 -0.43 3.36 -17.72
C ASN A 41 -0.49 3.25 -19.25
N PHE A 42 -0.28 4.35 -19.98
CA PHE A 42 -0.20 4.33 -21.45
C PHE A 42 1.08 3.66 -21.95
N MET A 43 2.24 3.96 -21.35
CA MET A 43 3.51 3.32 -21.72
C MET A 43 3.46 1.81 -21.51
N ASN A 44 2.85 1.36 -20.40
CA ASN A 44 2.77 -0.05 -20.05
C ASN A 44 1.60 -0.81 -20.71
N ARG A 45 0.81 -0.17 -21.58
CA ARG A 45 -0.38 -0.81 -22.18
C ARG A 45 -0.06 -1.99 -23.10
N ARG A 46 1.12 -1.97 -23.72
CA ARG A 46 1.55 -2.97 -24.72
C ARG A 46 2.17 -4.22 -24.08
N ALA A 47 2.68 -4.11 -22.86
CA ALA A 47 3.26 -5.25 -22.15
C ALA A 47 2.20 -6.33 -21.90
N SER A 48 2.57 -7.59 -22.17
CA SER A 48 1.67 -8.75 -22.06
C SER A 48 1.22 -9.04 -20.62
N TYR A 49 2.04 -8.66 -19.64
CA TYR A 49 1.83 -8.94 -18.22
C TYR A 49 1.89 -7.64 -17.39
N PHE A 50 1.39 -7.70 -16.16
CA PHE A 50 1.64 -6.62 -15.20
C PHE A 50 3.10 -6.71 -14.73
N GLU A 51 3.81 -5.59 -14.79
CA GLU A 51 5.22 -5.51 -14.36
C GLU A 51 5.35 -5.03 -12.92
N GLY A 52 4.24 -4.53 -12.35
CA GLY A 52 4.16 -3.95 -11.03
C GLY A 52 3.06 -2.91 -10.95
N PHE A 53 2.81 -2.43 -9.74
CA PHE A 53 1.82 -1.40 -9.46
C PHE A 53 2.45 -0.28 -8.66
N TYR A 54 1.92 0.94 -8.80
CA TYR A 54 2.35 2.06 -7.98
C TYR A 54 2.06 1.75 -6.49
N GLY A 55 3.11 1.69 -5.66
CA GLY A 55 3.02 1.43 -4.24
C GLY A 55 3.48 2.64 -3.43
N LYS A 56 2.55 3.31 -2.74
CA LYS A 56 2.89 4.32 -1.73
C LYS A 56 2.82 3.65 -0.36
N HIS A 57 3.76 3.98 0.52
CA HIS A 57 3.78 3.54 1.92
C HIS A 57 2.67 4.26 2.71
N LEU A 58 1.43 3.88 2.44
CA LEU A 58 0.21 4.34 3.10
C LEU A 58 -0.70 3.14 3.37
N PRO A 59 -1.64 3.24 4.33
CA PRO A 59 -2.68 2.24 4.53
C PRO A 59 -3.38 1.89 3.22
N GLN A 60 -3.65 0.60 3.02
CA GLN A 60 -4.29 0.09 1.81
C GLN A 60 -5.68 -0.46 2.16
N PRO A 61 -6.72 -0.10 1.41
CA PRO A 61 -8.04 -0.69 1.60
C PRO A 61 -8.03 -2.12 1.06
N PHE A 62 -8.60 -3.04 1.84
CA PHE A 62 -8.69 -4.45 1.51
C PHE A 62 -10.12 -4.95 1.69
N LEU A 63 -10.58 -5.75 0.73
CA LEU A 63 -11.84 -6.45 0.76
C LEU A 63 -11.63 -7.86 1.33
N LYS A 64 -12.48 -8.26 2.28
CA LYS A 64 -12.46 -9.62 2.84
C LYS A 64 -12.65 -10.68 1.74
N SER A 65 -13.48 -10.39 0.74
CA SER A 65 -13.69 -11.30 -0.41
C SER A 65 -12.41 -11.59 -1.18
N THR A 66 -11.54 -10.59 -1.38
CA THR A 66 -10.24 -10.82 -2.04
C THR A 66 -9.33 -11.71 -1.20
N PHE A 67 -9.40 -11.61 0.14
CA PHE A 67 -8.67 -12.55 1.00
C PHE A 67 -9.17 -13.97 0.81
N THR A 68 -10.48 -14.17 0.85
CA THR A 68 -11.11 -15.48 0.63
C THR A 68 -10.71 -16.09 -0.72
N GLU A 69 -10.81 -15.31 -1.79
CA GLU A 69 -10.49 -15.74 -3.16
C GLU A 69 -9.03 -16.20 -3.29
N ILE A 70 -8.07 -15.41 -2.80
CA ILE A 70 -6.65 -15.75 -2.92
C ILE A 70 -6.28 -16.92 -2.01
N TRP A 71 -6.88 -17.02 -0.82
CA TRP A 71 -6.69 -18.20 0.04
C TRP A 71 -7.18 -19.48 -0.62
N GLN A 72 -8.24 -19.43 -1.42
CA GLN A 72 -8.70 -20.58 -2.20
C GLN A 72 -7.77 -20.89 -3.38
N ALA A 73 -7.21 -19.87 -4.03
CA ALA A 73 -6.36 -20.05 -5.21
C ALA A 73 -4.91 -20.45 -4.88
N GLU A 74 -4.34 -19.96 -3.78
CA GLU A 74 -2.90 -20.00 -3.46
C GLU A 74 -2.63 -20.44 -2.01
N GLU A 75 -3.48 -21.31 -1.46
CA GLU A 75 -3.42 -21.76 -0.06
C GLU A 75 -2.02 -22.25 0.35
N GLU A 76 -1.43 -23.14 -0.45
CA GLU A 76 -0.13 -23.76 -0.17
C GLU A 76 1.00 -22.72 -0.13
N LEU A 77 1.02 -21.79 -1.09
CA LEU A 77 2.05 -20.76 -1.15
C LEU A 77 1.87 -19.72 -0.02
N LEU A 78 0.62 -19.43 0.36
CA LEU A 78 0.31 -18.58 1.51
C LEU A 78 0.76 -19.23 2.82
N LYS A 79 0.41 -20.51 3.07
CA LYS A 79 0.86 -21.28 4.25
C LYS A 79 2.38 -21.31 4.33
N LYS A 80 3.06 -21.56 3.20
CA LYS A 80 4.52 -21.57 3.11
C LYS A 80 5.12 -20.20 3.44
N SER A 81 4.49 -19.12 2.98
CA SER A 81 4.97 -17.76 3.23
C SER A 81 4.73 -17.35 4.70
N SER A 82 3.58 -17.71 5.27
CA SER A 82 3.22 -17.36 6.64
C SER A 82 3.87 -18.24 7.71
N SER A 83 4.36 -19.43 7.35
CA SER A 83 5.10 -20.30 8.28
C SER A 83 6.54 -19.82 8.53
N LYS A 84 7.03 -18.86 7.74
CA LYS A 84 8.34 -18.25 7.94
C LYS A 84 8.34 -17.35 9.16
N ARG A 85 9.29 -17.57 10.08
CA ARG A 85 9.46 -16.74 11.27
C ARG A 85 9.91 -15.32 10.93
N PHE A 86 10.79 -15.19 9.94
CA PHE A 86 11.32 -13.91 9.49
C PHE A 86 10.97 -13.69 8.03
N ARG A 87 10.97 -12.43 7.60
CA ARG A 87 10.73 -12.09 6.20
C ARG A 87 11.87 -12.64 5.35
N GLU A 88 11.54 -13.60 4.50
CA GLU A 88 12.46 -14.17 3.53
C GLU A 88 12.15 -13.66 2.11
N PRO A 89 13.14 -13.65 1.21
CA PRO A 89 12.91 -13.51 -0.23
C PRO A 89 11.85 -14.49 -0.73
N LEU A 90 11.11 -14.11 -1.78
CA LEU A 90 10.14 -15.00 -2.44
C LEU A 90 9.06 -15.54 -1.48
N CYS A 91 8.67 -14.73 -0.49
CA CYS A 91 7.44 -14.94 0.27
C CYS A 91 6.34 -14.00 -0.26
N LEU A 92 5.11 -14.51 -0.30
CA LEU A 92 3.94 -13.68 -0.55
C LEU A 92 3.76 -12.64 0.56
N THR A 93 3.21 -11.50 0.17
CA THR A 93 2.95 -10.39 1.08
C THR A 93 1.53 -9.88 0.87
N GLN A 94 1.08 -8.99 1.74
CA GLN A 94 -0.20 -8.28 1.61
C GLN A 94 -0.36 -7.55 0.26
N TYR A 95 0.74 -7.29 -0.46
CA TYR A 95 0.68 -6.66 -1.77
C TYR A 95 0.09 -7.56 -2.85
N LEU A 96 0.16 -8.89 -2.75
CA LEU A 96 -0.56 -9.78 -3.67
C LEU A 96 -2.05 -9.44 -3.68
N PHE A 97 -2.68 -9.39 -2.50
CA PHE A 97 -4.09 -9.04 -2.32
C PHE A 97 -4.43 -7.67 -2.90
N ARG A 98 -3.54 -6.69 -2.70
CA ARG A 98 -3.71 -5.35 -3.27
C ARG A 98 -3.67 -5.40 -4.79
N TYR A 99 -2.69 -6.08 -5.36
CA TYR A 99 -2.50 -6.18 -6.81
C TYR A 99 -3.64 -6.96 -7.46
N TRP A 100 -4.18 -7.97 -6.77
CA TRP A 100 -5.37 -8.70 -7.16
C TRP A 100 -6.60 -7.80 -7.26
N GLN A 101 -6.86 -6.95 -6.24
CA GLN A 101 -7.96 -5.97 -6.32
C GLN A 101 -7.76 -4.97 -7.46
N LEU A 102 -6.53 -4.49 -7.64
CA LEU A 102 -6.22 -3.53 -8.71
C LEU A 102 -6.42 -4.17 -10.08
N ALA A 103 -5.96 -5.40 -10.27
CA ALA A 103 -6.20 -6.19 -11.47
C ALA A 103 -7.69 -6.34 -11.74
N HIS A 104 -8.47 -6.87 -10.81
CA HIS A 104 -9.90 -7.13 -11.02
C HIS A 104 -10.77 -5.86 -11.08
N GLY A 105 -10.17 -4.67 -11.04
CA GLY A 105 -10.94 -3.43 -11.08
C GLY A 105 -11.68 -3.13 -9.78
N ASN A 106 -11.38 -3.83 -8.69
CA ASN A 106 -12.00 -3.67 -7.36
C ASN A 106 -11.44 -2.46 -6.60
N PHE A 107 -11.46 -1.30 -7.26
CA PHE A 107 -11.00 -0.03 -6.73
C PHE A 107 -11.70 1.15 -7.41
N ASN A 108 -11.52 2.34 -6.82
CA ASN A 108 -11.99 3.60 -7.37
C ASN A 108 -10.79 4.51 -7.69
N PRO A 109 -10.68 5.05 -8.92
CA PRO A 109 -9.59 5.95 -9.29
C PRO A 109 -9.49 7.17 -8.36
N LYS A 110 -8.31 7.40 -7.80
CA LYS A 110 -7.99 8.58 -6.98
C LYS A 110 -6.60 9.10 -7.32
N ASN A 111 -6.37 10.39 -7.05
CA ASN A 111 -5.04 10.97 -7.15
C ASN A 111 -4.10 10.32 -6.11
N PRO A 112 -3.03 9.61 -6.51
CA PRO A 112 -2.13 8.96 -5.56
C PRO A 112 -1.37 9.95 -4.65
N GLU A 113 -1.11 11.16 -5.12
CA GLU A 113 -0.42 12.20 -4.34
C GLU A 113 -1.30 12.71 -3.19
N GLY A 114 -2.60 12.91 -3.44
CA GLY A 114 -3.55 13.43 -2.47
C GLY A 114 -4.11 12.39 -1.48
N ARG A 115 -3.58 11.16 -1.47
CA ARG A 115 -4.07 10.10 -0.56
C ARG A 115 -3.63 10.27 0.89
N GLY A 116 -2.54 10.99 1.13
CA GLY A 116 -1.89 11.08 2.42
C GLY A 116 -0.40 11.28 2.28
N VAL A 117 0.31 11.31 3.40
CA VAL A 117 1.74 11.57 3.49
C VAL A 117 2.44 10.48 4.27
N TYR A 118 3.71 10.24 3.96
CA TYR A 118 4.54 9.32 4.73
C TYR A 118 5.78 10.09 5.19
N PHE A 119 6.22 9.80 6.40
CA PHE A 119 7.43 10.37 7.00
C PHE A 119 8.35 9.23 7.40
N ASN A 120 9.63 9.41 7.11
CA ASN A 120 10.70 8.73 7.85
C ASN A 120 11.11 9.73 8.93
N LEU A 121 10.70 9.47 10.18
CA LEU A 121 10.79 10.44 11.26
C LEU A 121 12.25 10.81 11.57
N SER A 122 12.44 12.09 11.84
CA SER A 122 13.69 12.67 12.32
C SER A 122 13.36 13.90 13.18
N SER A 123 14.34 14.38 13.95
CA SER A 123 14.22 15.64 14.68
C SER A 123 13.92 16.84 13.78
N SER A 124 14.29 16.78 12.49
CA SER A 124 14.08 17.86 11.54
C SER A 124 12.66 17.90 10.96
N ASN A 125 11.92 16.79 10.94
CA ASN A 125 10.59 16.73 10.32
C ASN A 125 9.44 16.43 11.31
N ILE A 126 9.74 16.21 12.58
CA ILE A 126 8.72 15.85 13.59
C ILE A 126 7.60 16.89 13.71
N ASN A 127 7.92 18.18 13.61
CA ASN A 127 6.92 19.25 13.67
C ASN A 127 5.97 19.21 12.46
N GLU A 128 6.48 18.90 11.27
CA GLU A 128 5.65 18.73 10.07
C GLU A 128 4.77 17.49 10.19
N ALA A 129 5.32 16.38 10.70
CA ALA A 129 4.57 15.15 10.96
C ALA A 129 3.41 15.40 11.95
N ILE A 130 3.67 16.09 13.06
CA ILE A 130 2.64 16.43 14.06
C ILE A 130 1.56 17.34 13.48
N LYS A 131 1.91 18.28 12.60
CA LYS A 131 0.94 19.16 11.94
C LYS A 131 -0.11 18.38 11.15
N THR A 132 0.20 17.16 10.68
CA THR A 132 -0.76 16.31 9.97
C THR A 132 -1.94 15.85 10.82
N LEU A 133 -1.80 15.86 12.15
CA LEU A 133 -2.85 15.48 13.09
C LEU A 133 -4.00 16.49 13.15
N SER A 134 -3.78 17.73 12.67
CA SER A 134 -4.76 18.83 12.77
C SER A 134 -5.04 19.54 11.45
N ASN A 135 -4.27 19.32 10.38
CA ASN A 135 -4.38 20.08 9.13
C ASN A 135 -5.30 19.47 8.05
N GLY A 136 -6.12 18.46 8.40
CA GLY A 136 -7.02 17.81 7.44
C GLY A 136 -6.36 16.75 6.55
N THR A 137 -5.13 16.33 6.86
CA THR A 137 -4.47 15.20 6.19
C THR A 137 -5.28 13.92 6.42
N ALA A 138 -5.74 13.28 5.34
CA ALA A 138 -6.59 12.09 5.44
C ALA A 138 -5.86 10.85 5.98
N GLN A 139 -4.57 10.68 5.67
CA GLN A 139 -3.74 9.56 6.12
C GLN A 139 -2.31 10.03 6.31
N ALA A 140 -1.70 9.70 7.45
CA ALA A 140 -0.29 9.90 7.71
C ALA A 140 0.35 8.57 8.12
N CYS A 141 1.52 8.26 7.57
CA CYS A 141 2.33 7.11 7.94
C CYS A 141 3.64 7.59 8.52
N PHE A 142 3.92 7.24 9.78
CA PHE A 142 5.14 7.60 10.47
C PHE A 142 6.01 6.35 10.61
N ASN A 143 7.21 6.36 10.02
CA ASN A 143 8.17 5.27 10.12
C ASN A 143 9.40 5.74 10.87
N ASP A 144 9.95 4.89 11.71
CA ASP A 144 11.33 4.98 12.17
C ASP A 144 12.29 4.44 11.09
N THR A 145 13.53 4.91 11.13
CA THR A 145 14.61 4.43 10.25
C THR A 145 15.92 4.46 11.03
N GLU A 146 16.96 3.83 10.48
CA GLU A 146 18.32 3.86 11.00
C GLU A 146 18.90 5.28 11.19
N LYS A 147 18.28 6.28 10.56
CA LYS A 147 18.68 7.70 10.64
C LYS A 147 18.04 8.45 11.80
N LEU A 148 17.13 7.82 12.55
CA LEU A 148 16.49 8.41 13.71
C LEU A 148 17.40 8.29 14.94
N HIS A 149 18.30 9.24 15.11
CA HIS A 149 19.25 9.24 16.23
C HIS A 149 18.63 9.73 17.55
N ASP A 150 17.68 10.65 17.50
CA ASP A 150 17.01 11.22 18.69
C ASP A 150 15.68 10.52 19.00
N PHE A 151 15.68 9.18 19.03
CA PHE A 151 14.47 8.37 19.13
C PHE A 151 13.55 8.78 20.30
N GLU A 152 14.10 8.91 21.51
CA GLU A 152 13.33 9.27 22.72
C GLU A 152 12.67 10.64 22.61
N LYS A 153 13.39 11.63 22.08
CA LYS A 153 12.86 13.00 21.90
C LYS A 153 11.72 13.00 20.88
N VAL A 154 11.93 12.36 19.74
CA VAL A 154 10.94 12.32 18.65
C VAL A 154 9.68 11.57 19.10
N THR A 155 9.84 10.40 19.72
CA THR A 155 8.71 9.60 20.21
C THR A 155 7.95 10.27 21.35
N THR A 156 8.64 10.93 22.28
CA THR A 156 7.99 11.70 23.35
C THR A 156 7.16 12.86 22.78
N THR A 157 7.74 13.61 21.83
CA THR A 157 7.03 14.71 21.17
C THR A 157 5.79 14.21 20.42
N LEU A 158 5.94 13.10 19.69
CA LEU A 158 4.86 12.48 18.94
C LEU A 158 3.76 11.96 19.86
N ARG A 159 4.11 11.29 20.96
CA ARG A 159 3.16 10.78 21.97
C ARG A 159 2.33 11.92 22.56
N ASN A 160 2.98 13.00 22.97
CA ASN A 160 2.27 14.17 23.53
C ASN A 160 1.28 14.77 22.52
N ALA A 161 1.66 14.83 21.24
CA ALA A 161 0.76 15.30 20.19
C ALA A 161 -0.42 14.34 19.93
N PHE A 162 -0.19 13.03 19.99
CA PHE A 162 -1.25 12.03 19.89
C PHE A 162 -2.21 12.09 21.08
N GLU A 163 -1.73 12.16 22.32
CA GLU A 163 -2.60 12.29 23.50
C GLU A 163 -3.48 13.54 23.43
N MET A 164 -2.90 14.68 23.02
CA MET A 164 -3.65 15.92 22.87
C MET A 164 -4.76 15.83 21.80
N ARG A 165 -4.55 15.05 20.72
CA ARG A 165 -5.48 15.01 19.58
C ARG A 165 -6.42 13.80 19.57
N LEU A 166 -5.93 12.66 20.05
CA LEU A 166 -6.52 11.32 19.96
C LEU A 166 -6.44 10.59 21.32
N GLY A 167 -6.38 11.30 22.45
CA GLY A 167 -6.26 10.72 23.80
C GLY A 167 -7.48 9.93 24.28
N HIS A 168 -8.60 9.98 23.55
CA HIS A 168 -9.72 9.07 23.78
C HIS A 168 -9.60 7.87 22.86
N LYS A 169 -9.67 6.66 23.45
CA LYS A 169 -9.64 5.41 22.69
C LYS A 169 -10.73 5.37 21.62
N SER A 170 -10.40 4.73 20.51
CA SER A 170 -11.37 4.47 19.46
C SER A 170 -12.45 3.51 19.96
N SER A 171 -13.69 3.65 19.48
CA SER A 171 -14.77 2.69 19.75
C SER A 171 -14.49 1.29 19.20
N PHE A 172 -13.54 1.17 18.27
CA PHE A 172 -13.03 -0.11 17.76
C PHE A 172 -11.95 -0.76 18.65
N GLU A 173 -11.51 -0.07 19.71
CA GLU A 173 -10.49 -0.52 20.67
C GLU A 173 -11.05 -0.80 22.08
N ILE A 174 -12.38 -0.69 22.25
CA ILE A 174 -13.10 -0.98 23.50
C ILE A 174 -13.42 -2.47 23.58
#